data_AF-A0A8T4TSC9-F1
#
_entry.id   AF-A0A8T4TSC9-F1
#
_cell.length_a   1.000
_cell.length_b   1.000
_cell.length_c   1.000
_cell.angle_alpha   90.00
_cell.angle_beta   90.00
_cell.angle_gamma   90.00
#
_symmetry.space_group_name_H-M   'P 1'
#
loop_
_entity.id
_entity.type
_entity.pdbx_description
1 polymer ?
#
loop_
_entity_poly.entity_id
_entity_poly.type
_entity_poly.pdbx_seq_one_letter_code
_entity_poly.pdbx_strand_id
1 'polypeptide(L)'
;MSNLDENIGLFDLDDTLADYSGAIGRDLASIAGPNDPSYSPWGENAQFIHRRIRLIRNQPGWWRSLEVLQAGFDVLKVARELEFTIHILTKGPIFATPSWTEKVEWVMKMIILDISQNG
;
A
#
# COMPACT_ATOMS: atom_id res chain seq x y z
N MET A 1 10.32 34.58 3.77
CA MET A 1 9.88 34.59 2.36
C MET A 1 9.44 33.17 2.05
N SER A 2 8.16 32.98 1.73
CA SER A 2 7.56 31.66 1.43
C SER A 2 8.17 31.11 0.15
N ASN A 3 8.81 29.94 0.23
CA ASN A 3 9.42 29.31 -0.93
C ASN A 3 8.30 28.72 -1.80
N LEU A 4 8.04 29.35 -2.95
CA LEU A 4 7.06 28.91 -3.93
C LEU A 4 7.58 27.74 -4.80
N ASP A 5 8.82 27.30 -4.56
CA ASP A 5 9.55 26.30 -5.36
C ASP A 5 9.95 25.07 -4.53
N GLU A 6 9.09 24.59 -3.62
CA GLU A 6 9.34 23.31 -2.95
C GLU A 6 9.09 22.16 -3.94
N ASN A 7 10.11 21.35 -4.21
CA ASN A 7 9.99 20.15 -5.03
C ASN A 7 9.13 19.12 -4.29
N ILE A 8 7.83 19.11 -4.53
CA ILE A 8 6.90 18.21 -3.83
C ILE A 8 6.80 16.88 -4.57
N GLY A 9 7.11 15.78 -3.87
CA GLY A 9 6.97 14.42 -4.35
C GLY A 9 5.70 13.79 -3.78
N LEU A 10 4.68 13.58 -4.60
CA LEU A 10 3.46 12.87 -4.21
C LEU A 10 3.56 11.39 -4.56
N PHE A 11 3.54 10.53 -3.55
CA PHE A 11 3.59 9.08 -3.71
C PHE A 11 2.26 8.47 -3.26
N ASP A 12 1.67 7.62 -4.08
CA ASP A 12 0.60 6.73 -3.61
C ASP A 12 1.19 5.63 -2.70
N LEU A 13 0.32 4.87 -2.04
CA LEU A 13 0.69 3.78 -1.15
C LEU A 13 0.49 2.40 -1.79
N ASP A 14 -0.74 2.05 -2.14
CA ASP A 14 -1.08 0.70 -2.61
C ASP A 14 -0.52 0.47 -4.01
N ASP A 15 0.21 -0.63 -4.22
CA ASP A 15 0.91 -0.96 -5.47
C ASP A 15 1.90 0.11 -5.96
N THR A 16 2.27 1.04 -5.07
CA THR A 16 3.33 2.02 -5.29
C THR A 16 4.44 1.82 -4.27
N LEU A 17 4.12 1.87 -2.98
CA LEU A 17 5.07 1.65 -1.88
C LEU A 17 4.79 0.36 -1.10
N ALA A 18 3.53 -0.05 -1.01
CA ALA A 18 3.10 -1.30 -0.36
C ALA A 18 2.63 -2.31 -1.41
N ASP A 19 3.05 -3.58 -1.28
CA ASP A 19 2.64 -4.68 -2.18
C ASP A 19 1.21 -5.15 -1.89
N TYR A 20 0.23 -4.34 -2.32
CA TYR A 20 -1.18 -4.59 -2.10
C TYR A 20 -1.71 -5.73 -2.97
N SER A 21 -1.46 -5.68 -4.28
CA SER A 21 -1.93 -6.67 -5.25
C SER A 21 -1.28 -8.03 -5.01
N GLY A 22 0.00 -8.08 -4.66
CA GLY A 22 0.67 -9.32 -4.27
C GLY A 22 0.06 -9.93 -3.02
N ALA A 23 -0.18 -9.13 -1.97
CA ALA A 23 -0.84 -9.60 -0.76
C ALA A 23 -2.26 -10.15 -1.02
N ILE A 24 -3.08 -9.42 -1.80
CA ILE A 24 -4.42 -9.88 -2.19
C ILE A 24 -4.33 -11.20 -2.97
N GLY A 25 -3.41 -11.31 -3.93
CA GLY A 25 -3.22 -12.52 -4.72
C GLY A 25 -2.87 -13.73 -3.84
N ARG A 26 -1.91 -13.56 -2.92
CA ARG A 26 -1.50 -14.61 -1.97
C ARG A 26 -2.65 -15.04 -1.07
N ASP A 27 -3.37 -14.08 -0.48
CA ASP A 27 -4.42 -14.37 0.48
C ASP A 27 -5.66 -14.97 -0.18
N LEU A 28 -6.01 -14.52 -1.39
CA LEU A 28 -7.07 -15.14 -2.18
C LEU A 28 -6.74 -16.58 -2.53
N ALA A 29 -5.49 -16.87 -2.92
CA ALA A 29 -5.04 -18.22 -3.21
C ALA A 29 -5.13 -19.13 -1.97
N SER A 30 -4.87 -18.59 -0.77
CA SER A 30 -4.95 -19.36 0.49
C SER A 30 -6.36 -19.85 0.84
N ILE A 31 -7.41 -19.18 0.32
CA ILE A 31 -8.82 -19.51 0.55
C ILE A 31 -9.55 -19.97 -0.72
N ALA A 32 -8.82 -20.19 -1.80
CA ALA A 32 -9.39 -20.66 -3.07
C ALA A 32 -9.77 -22.14 -2.98
N GLY A 33 -10.92 -22.49 -3.53
CA GLY A 33 -11.27 -23.87 -3.82
C GLY A 33 -10.52 -24.39 -5.06
N PRO A 34 -10.44 -25.72 -5.25
CA PRO A 34 -9.66 -26.33 -6.33
C PRO A 34 -10.16 -25.95 -7.75
N ASN A 35 -11.42 -25.52 -7.87
CA ASN A 35 -12.05 -25.14 -9.15
C ASN A 35 -12.39 -23.65 -9.20
N ASP A 36 -11.90 -22.84 -8.27
CA ASP A 36 -12.17 -21.41 -8.31
C ASP A 36 -11.44 -20.76 -9.51
N PRO A 37 -12.07 -19.81 -10.21
CA PRO A 37 -11.41 -19.03 -11.26
C PRO A 37 -10.25 -18.23 -10.67
N SER A 38 -9.19 -18.08 -11.47
CA SER A 38 -8.03 -17.27 -11.11
C SER A 38 -8.42 -15.81 -10.91
N TYR A 39 -7.87 -15.20 -9.86
CA TYR A 39 -7.95 -13.77 -9.63
C TYR A 39 -7.10 -13.03 -10.66
N SER A 40 -7.65 -11.95 -11.22
CA SER A 40 -6.92 -11.00 -12.07
C SER A 40 -6.93 -9.62 -11.42
N PRO A 41 -5.79 -9.06 -10.97
CA PRO A 41 -5.76 -7.78 -10.27
C PRO A 41 -6.25 -6.60 -11.12
N TRP A 42 -6.06 -6.69 -12.44
CA TRP A 42 -6.41 -5.65 -13.40
C TRP A 42 -7.55 -6.06 -14.35
N GLY A 43 -8.19 -7.20 -14.10
CA GLY A 43 -9.23 -7.77 -14.95
C GLY A 43 -10.59 -7.87 -14.29
N GLU A 44 -11.56 -8.34 -15.06
CA GLU A 44 -12.86 -8.70 -14.53
C GLU A 44 -12.74 -9.91 -13.61
N ASN A 45 -13.40 -9.83 -12.46
CA ASN A 45 -13.45 -10.91 -11.48
C ASN A 45 -14.90 -11.25 -11.17
N ALA A 46 -15.14 -12.52 -10.83
CA ALA A 46 -16.45 -12.93 -10.35
C ALA A 46 -16.81 -12.19 -9.06
N GLN A 47 -18.10 -11.88 -8.85
CA GLN A 47 -18.55 -11.09 -7.70
C GLN A 47 -18.13 -11.65 -6.33
N PHE A 48 -18.01 -12.97 -6.20
CA PHE A 48 -17.57 -13.57 -4.94
C PHE A 48 -16.09 -13.30 -4.64
N ILE A 49 -15.24 -13.10 -5.65
CA ILE A 49 -13.85 -12.69 -5.47
C ILE A 49 -13.82 -11.30 -4.82
N HIS A 50 -14.65 -10.35 -5.28
CA HIS A 50 -14.74 -9.04 -4.64
C HIS A 50 -15.21 -9.12 -3.18
N ARG A 51 -16.11 -10.06 -2.85
CA ARG A 51 -16.51 -10.32 -1.46
C ARG A 51 -15.35 -10.87 -0.61
N ARG A 52 -14.53 -11.76 -1.17
CA ARG A 52 -13.33 -12.28 -0.50
C ARG A 52 -12.25 -11.20 -0.32
N ILE A 53 -12.00 -10.38 -1.33
CA ILE A 53 -11.11 -9.20 -1.22
C ILE A 53 -11.59 -8.27 -0.12
N ARG A 54 -12.91 -8.03 -0.02
CA ARG A 54 -13.47 -7.24 1.07
C ARG A 54 -13.21 -7.91 2.43
N LEU A 55 -13.39 -9.23 2.55
CA LEU A 55 -13.15 -9.97 3.79
C LEU A 55 -11.67 -9.87 4.22
N ILE A 56 -10.73 -10.10 3.30
CA ILE A 56 -9.29 -10.03 3.53
C ILE A 56 -8.89 -8.65 4.05
N ARG A 57 -9.29 -7.59 3.35
CA ARG A 57 -8.99 -6.20 3.72
C ARG A 57 -9.62 -5.72 5.02
N ASN A 58 -10.58 -6.46 5.56
CA ASN A 58 -11.20 -6.18 6.84
C ASN A 58 -10.56 -6.96 8.00
N GLN A 59 -9.58 -7.83 7.74
CA GLN A 59 -8.83 -8.48 8.80
C GLN A 59 -7.97 -7.43 9.54
N PRO A 60 -8.09 -7.32 10.87
CA PRO A 60 -7.24 -6.41 11.65
C PRO A 60 -5.76 -6.68 11.42
N GLY A 61 -4.99 -5.61 11.21
CA GLY A 61 -3.55 -5.65 10.98
C GLY A 61 -3.13 -5.99 9.56
N TRP A 62 -4.07 -6.34 8.67
CA TRP A 62 -3.74 -6.72 7.29
C TRP A 62 -2.99 -5.60 6.55
N TRP A 63 -3.49 -4.37 6.61
CA TRP A 63 -2.86 -3.23 5.95
C TRP A 63 -1.50 -2.89 6.57
N ARG A 64 -1.40 -3.01 7.90
CA ARG A 64 -0.14 -2.78 8.64
C ARG A 64 0.92 -3.84 8.31
N SER A 65 0.52 -5.04 7.90
CA SER A 65 1.42 -6.15 7.59
C SER A 65 1.88 -6.20 6.13
N LEU A 66 1.40 -5.32 5.26
CA LEU A 66 1.80 -5.31 3.85
C LEU A 66 3.32 -5.21 3.71
N GLU A 67 3.87 -5.97 2.77
CA GLU A 67 5.28 -5.92 2.43
C GLU A 67 5.58 -4.64 1.64
N VAL A 68 6.83 -4.20 1.68
CA VAL A 68 7.28 -3.07 0.86
C VAL A 68 7.37 -3.49 -0.60
N LEU A 69 6.97 -2.61 -1.50
CA LEU A 69 7.25 -2.75 -2.92
C LEU A 69 8.60 -2.10 -3.22
N GLN A 70 9.64 -2.92 -3.35
CA GLN A 70 11.04 -2.45 -3.42
C GLN A 70 11.25 -1.39 -4.50
N ALA A 71 10.69 -1.60 -5.70
CA ALA A 71 10.81 -0.64 -6.79
C ALA A 71 10.28 0.76 -6.42
N GLY A 72 9.21 0.85 -5.63
CA GLY A 72 8.69 2.11 -5.12
C GLY A 72 9.62 2.78 -4.12
N PHE A 73 10.22 1.98 -3.23
CA PHE A 73 11.20 2.48 -2.26
C PHE A 73 12.49 2.96 -2.93
N ASP A 74 12.91 2.33 -4.02
CA ASP A 74 14.06 2.78 -4.81
C ASP A 74 13.79 4.17 -5.41
N VAL A 75 12.59 4.41 -5.96
CA VAL A 75 12.19 5.72 -6.47
C VAL A 75 12.05 6.75 -5.35
N LEU A 76 11.45 6.36 -4.22
CA LEU A 76 11.31 7.21 -3.04
C LEU A 76 12.69 7.67 -2.52
N LYS A 77 13.66 6.76 -2.49
CA LYS A 77 15.05 7.07 -2.11
C LYS A 77 15.66 8.11 -3.05
N VAL A 78 15.56 7.91 -4.36
CA VAL A 78 16.07 8.86 -5.35
C VAL A 78 15.39 10.23 -5.22
N ALA A 79 14.07 10.26 -5.01
CA ALA A 79 13.35 11.52 -4.81
C ALA A 79 13.85 12.28 -3.58
N ARG A 80 14.15 11.57 -2.48
CA ARG A 80 14.75 12.17 -1.27
C ARG A 80 16.16 12.70 -1.54
N GLU A 81 16.99 11.97 -2.27
CA GLU A 81 18.34 12.39 -2.67
C GLU A 81 18.31 13.64 -3.57
N LEU A 82 17.21 13.84 -4.31
CA LEU A 82 16.94 15.04 -5.12
C LEU A 82 16.22 16.15 -4.34
N GLU A 83 16.19 16.05 -3.01
CA GLU A 83 15.63 17.04 -2.10
C GLU A 83 14.12 17.31 -2.30
N PHE A 84 13.38 16.31 -2.76
CA PHE A 84 11.92 16.41 -2.78
C PHE A 84 11.34 16.29 -1.36
N THR A 85 10.40 17.17 -1.04
CA THR A 85 9.52 17.01 0.12
C THR A 85 8.49 15.94 -0.18
N ILE A 86 8.61 14.80 0.49
CA ILE A 86 7.78 13.62 0.25
C ILE A 86 6.45 13.73 0.98
N HIS A 87 5.36 13.55 0.25
CA HIS A 87 4.02 13.36 0.78
C HIS A 87 3.42 12.04 0.30
N ILE A 88 2.85 11.27 1.23
CA ILE A 88 2.09 10.07 0.89
C ILE A 88 0.62 10.46 0.71
N LEU A 89 0.09 10.24 -0.50
CA LEU A 89 -1.28 10.56 -0.88
C LEU A 89 -1.99 9.28 -1.31
N THR A 90 -2.77 8.70 -0.40
CA THR A 90 -3.48 7.45 -0.66
C THR A 90 -4.96 7.54 -0.29
N LYS A 91 -5.78 6.67 -0.90
CA LYS A 91 -7.18 6.49 -0.54
C LYS A 91 -7.36 5.21 0.26
N GLY A 92 -8.13 5.30 1.34
CA GLY A 92 -8.61 4.16 2.09
C GLY A 92 -9.94 3.64 1.53
N PRO A 93 -10.18 2.32 1.56
CA PRO A 93 -11.48 1.73 1.24
C PRO A 93 -12.59 2.21 2.19
N ILE A 94 -13.72 2.64 1.63
CA ILE A 94 -14.88 3.17 2.37
C ILE A 94 -15.41 2.17 3.41
N PHE A 95 -15.37 0.87 3.09
CA PHE A 95 -15.96 -0.20 3.92
C PHE A 95 -14.95 -1.03 4.71
N ALA A 96 -13.71 -0.53 4.86
CA ALA A 96 -12.76 -1.10 5.79
C ALA A 96 -12.16 0.04 6.62
N THR A 97 -12.95 0.58 7.55
CA THR A 97 -12.60 1.74 8.39
C THR A 97 -11.23 1.61 9.08
N PRO A 98 -10.81 0.43 9.60
CA PRO A 98 -9.47 0.27 10.21
C PRO A 98 -8.31 0.55 9.24
N SER A 99 -8.54 0.43 7.92
CA SER A 99 -7.50 0.62 6.91
C SER A 99 -6.80 1.98 6.99
N TRP A 100 -7.52 3.04 7.36
CA TRP A 100 -6.92 4.37 7.46
C TRP A 100 -5.86 4.43 8.55
N THR A 101 -6.20 3.97 9.75
CA THR A 101 -5.28 3.92 10.88
C THR A 101 -4.09 3.01 10.55
N GLU A 102 -4.34 1.82 10.03
CA GLU A 102 -3.28 0.86 9.72
C GLU A 102 -2.35 1.33 8.60
N LYS A 103 -2.86 2.04 7.58
CA LYS A 103 -2.03 2.67 6.55
C LYS A 103 -1.12 3.75 7.13
N VAL A 104 -1.63 4.56 8.07
CA VAL A 104 -0.80 5.54 8.78
C VAL A 104 0.27 4.85 9.63
N GLU A 105 -0.10 3.80 10.38
CA GLU A 105 0.87 3.00 11.15
C GLU A 105 1.94 2.37 10.24
N TRP A 106 1.53 1.88 9.07
CA TRP A 106 2.45 1.33 8.07
C TRP A 106 3.44 2.39 7.58
N VAL A 107 2.95 3.58 7.21
CA VAL A 107 3.80 4.71 6.78
C VAL A 107 4.76 5.11 7.89
N MET A 108 4.27 5.22 9.14
CA MET A 108 5.12 5.52 10.29
C MET A 108 6.24 4.48 10.44
N LYS A 109 5.89 3.20 10.37
CA LYS A 109 6.82 2.08 10.51
C LYS A 109 7.88 2.04 9.40
N MET A 110 7.45 2.13 8.14
CA MET A 110 8.32 1.84 6.99
C MET A 110 9.02 3.08 6.43
N ILE A 111 8.43 4.27 6.58
CA ILE A 111 8.91 5.49 5.90
C ILE A 111 9.49 6.49 6.88
N ILE A 112 8.87 6.67 8.06
CA ILE A 112 9.26 7.71 9.02
C ILE A 112 10.30 7.19 10.02
N LEU A 113 10.10 6.01 10.62
CA LEU A 113 11.02 5.49 11.63
C LEU A 113 12.34 4.99 11.03
N ASP A 114 12.37 4.61 9.76
CA ASP A 114 13.61 4.32 9.00
C ASP A 114 14.56 5.54 8.92
N ILE A 115 14.01 6.76 9.02
CA ILE A 115 14.78 8.02 9.02
C ILE A 115 15.58 8.19 10.33
N SER A 116 15.13 7.56 11.43
CA SER A 116 15.76 7.73 12.75
C SER A 116 16.99 6.86 13.01
N GLN A 117 17.34 5.97 12.08
CA GLN A 117 18.49 5.05 12.20
C GLN A 117 19.69 5.44 11.31
N ASN A 118 19.52 6.41 10.40
CA ASN A 118 20.53 6.83 9.43
C ASN A 118 20.87 8.34 9.52
N GLY A 119 20.51 9.01 10.62
CA GLY A 119 20.81 10.42 10.90
C GLY A 119 21.87 10.60 11.97
#